data_AF-A0A0C3C2A1-F1
#
_entry.id   AF-A0A0C3C2A1-F1
#
_cell.length_a   1.000
_cell.length_b   1.000
_cell.length_c   1.000
_cell.angle_alpha   90.00
_cell.angle_beta   90.00
_cell.angle_gamma   90.00
#
_symmetry.space_group_name_H-M   'P 1'
#
loop_
_entity.id
_entity.type
_entity.pdbx_description
1 polymer ?
#
loop_
_entity_poly.entity_id
_entity_poly.type
_entity_poly.pdbx_seq_one_letter_code
_entity_poly.pdbx_strand_id
1 'polypeptide(L)'
;LEDDDYVFPGIASTGLLKFSEHTTRSGFETLMDSIIEHSRVMNGRNGKFTTHCFRRGGTQYRFMWANRKWSLKAVKWWGGWSSNENV
;
A
#
# COMPACT_ATOMS: atom_id res chain seq x y z
N LEU A 1 -2.85 -18.84 12.83
CA LEU A 1 -3.83 -18.15 11.97
C LEU A 1 -4.77 -19.24 11.54
N GLU A 2 -6.00 -19.14 12.01
CA GLU A 2 -7.11 -19.96 11.52
C GLU A 2 -7.51 -19.49 10.11
N ASP A 3 -8.32 -20.28 9.42
CA ASP A 3 -8.67 -20.03 8.01
C ASP A 3 -9.41 -18.70 7.78
N ASP A 4 -10.08 -18.16 8.80
CA ASP A 4 -10.84 -16.90 8.77
C ASP A 4 -10.11 -15.71 9.40
N ASP A 5 -8.90 -15.90 9.93
CA ASP A 5 -8.13 -14.82 10.52
C ASP A 5 -7.68 -13.79 9.47
N TYR A 6 -7.75 -12.51 9.84
CA TYR A 6 -7.21 -11.44 9.01
C TYR A 6 -5.68 -11.42 9.05
N VAL A 7 -5.05 -11.41 7.88
CA VAL A 7 -3.58 -11.23 7.71
C VAL A 7 -3.10 -9.91 8.32
N PHE A 8 -3.94 -8.87 8.26
CA PHE A 8 -3.70 -7.58 8.90
C PHE A 8 -4.75 -7.38 10.01
N PRO A 9 -4.51 -7.96 11.19
CA PRO A 9 -5.47 -7.94 12.27
C PRO A 9 -5.57 -6.54 12.89
N GLY A 10 -6.67 -6.26 13.58
CA GLY A 10 -6.80 -5.07 14.42
C GLY A 10 -5.78 -5.11 15.57
N ILE A 11 -5.38 -3.94 16.06
CA ILE A 11 -4.49 -3.81 17.22
C ILE A 11 -5.27 -3.10 18.32
N ALA A 12 -5.43 -3.76 19.46
CA ALA A 12 -6.05 -3.16 20.64
C ALA A 12 -5.14 -2.06 21.22
N SER A 13 -5.71 -1.16 22.04
CA SER A 13 -4.93 -0.13 22.74
C SER A 13 -3.85 -0.70 23.66
N THR A 14 -4.00 -1.96 24.08
CA THR A 14 -3.00 -2.72 24.85
C THR A 14 -1.84 -3.25 24.01
N GLY A 15 -1.88 -3.09 22.69
CA GLY A 15 -0.90 -3.65 21.74
C GLY A 15 -1.18 -5.10 21.35
N LEU A 16 -2.24 -5.74 21.88
CA LEU A 16 -2.62 -7.09 21.51
C LEU A 16 -3.28 -7.14 20.11
N LEU A 17 -2.91 -8.15 19.33
CA LEU A 17 -3.51 -8.42 18.02
C LEU A 17 -4.88 -9.07 18.17
N LYS A 18 -5.81 -8.63 17.34
CA LYS A 18 -7.17 -9.17 17.24
C LYS A 18 -7.39 -9.79 15.87
N PHE A 19 -7.12 -11.09 15.75
CA PHE A 19 -7.10 -11.77 14.45
C PHE A 19 -8.46 -11.90 13.77
N SER A 20 -9.54 -11.89 14.54
CA SER A 20 -10.92 -11.86 14.03
C SER A 20 -11.42 -10.47 13.62
N GLU A 21 -10.65 -9.41 13.85
CA GLU A 21 -10.98 -8.04 13.46
C GLU A 21 -9.97 -7.55 12.41
N HIS A 22 -10.42 -6.87 11.35
CA HIS A 22 -9.51 -6.27 10.38
C HIS A 22 -8.94 -4.95 10.91
N THR A 23 -7.70 -4.63 10.51
CA THR A 23 -7.18 -3.27 10.68
C THR A 23 -8.04 -2.27 9.90
N THR A 24 -8.37 -1.15 10.52
CA THR A 24 -9.11 -0.06 9.88
C THR A 24 -8.24 0.69 8.88
N ARG A 25 -8.89 1.38 7.94
CA ARG A 25 -8.20 2.30 7.02
C ARG A 25 -7.34 3.33 7.77
N SER A 26 -7.87 3.93 8.83
CA SER A 26 -7.14 4.90 9.65
C SER A 26 -5.93 4.27 10.35
N GLY A 27 -6.02 3.00 10.76
CA GLY A 27 -4.87 2.25 11.29
C GLY A 27 -3.72 2.16 10.28
N PHE A 28 -4.03 1.82 9.02
CA PHE A 28 -3.02 1.82 7.95
C PHE A 28 -2.46 3.20 7.64
N GLU A 29 -3.30 4.24 7.62
CA GLU A 29 -2.85 5.61 7.39
C GLU A 29 -1.91 6.09 8.50
N THR A 30 -2.21 5.80 9.77
CA THR A 30 -1.34 6.11 10.91
C THR A 30 0.00 5.36 10.84
N LEU A 31 -0.03 4.05 10.52
CA LEU A 31 1.19 3.26 10.34
C LEU A 31 2.06 3.84 9.22
N MET A 32 1.44 4.20 8.09
CA MET A 32 2.13 4.78 6.95
C MET A 32 2.72 6.14 7.30
N ASP A 33 1.98 7.02 7.98
CA ASP A 33 2.48 8.32 8.44
C ASP A 33 3.71 8.14 9.37
N SER A 34 3.67 7.17 10.29
CA SER A 34 4.82 6.82 11.13
C SER A 34 6.04 6.38 10.31
N ILE A 35 5.86 5.51 9.32
CA ILE A 35 6.97 5.06 8.44
C ILE A 35 7.55 6.23 7.64
N ILE A 36 6.70 7.11 7.10
CA ILE A 36 7.13 8.28 6.32
C ILE A 36 7.96 9.23 7.18
N GLU A 37 7.50 9.52 8.40
CA GLU A 37 8.21 10.38 9.36
C GLU A 37 9.59 9.82 9.70
N HIS A 38 9.66 8.55 10.12
CA HIS A 38 10.91 7.95 10.56
C HIS A 38 11.90 7.66 9.42
N SER A 39 11.41 7.38 8.21
CA SER A 39 12.26 7.18 7.02
C SER A 39 12.85 8.49 6.48
N ARG A 40 12.30 9.65 6.87
CA ARG A 40 12.70 10.97 6.37
C ARG A 40 12.61 11.10 4.84
N VAL A 41 11.81 10.27 4.18
CA VAL A 41 11.68 10.21 2.72
C VAL A 41 11.10 11.51 2.12
N MET A 42 10.48 12.35 2.96
CA MET A 42 9.91 13.65 2.60
C MET A 42 10.85 14.84 2.85
N ASN A 43 12.06 14.63 3.35
CA ASN A 43 12.98 15.74 3.62
C ASN A 43 13.26 16.55 2.34
N GLY A 44 12.94 17.85 2.39
CA GLY A 44 13.08 18.76 1.25
C GLY A 44 12.05 18.56 0.13
N ARG A 45 10.95 17.85 0.39
CA ARG A 45 9.89 17.59 -0.60
C ARG A 45 8.54 18.09 -0.08
N ASN A 46 7.77 18.71 -0.96
CA ASN A 46 6.39 19.09 -0.68
C ASN A 46 5.44 17.94 -1.03
N GLY A 47 4.44 17.70 -0.20
CA GLY A 47 3.36 16.73 -0.45
C GLY A 47 3.16 15.72 0.69
N LYS A 48 2.37 14.69 0.42
CA LYS A 48 2.11 13.57 1.35
C LYS A 48 2.08 12.26 0.55
N PHE A 49 2.74 11.21 1.08
CA PHE A 49 2.52 9.87 0.59
C PHE A 49 1.19 9.33 1.13
N THR A 50 0.39 8.75 0.24
CA THR A 50 -0.86 8.06 0.58
C THR A 50 -0.77 6.60 0.14
N THR A 51 -1.71 5.77 0.59
CA THR A 51 -1.85 4.39 0.09
C THR A 51 -1.91 4.34 -1.44
N HIS A 52 -2.57 5.32 -2.07
CA HIS A 52 -2.64 5.43 -3.52
C HIS A 52 -1.28 5.73 -4.19
N CYS A 53 -0.38 6.45 -3.51
CA CYS A 53 0.97 6.73 -4.01
C CYS A 53 1.79 5.44 -4.17
N PHE A 54 1.65 4.47 -3.26
CA PHE A 54 2.33 3.18 -3.36
C PHE A 54 1.82 2.35 -4.54
N ARG A 55 0.51 2.33 -4.80
CA ARG A 55 -0.06 1.64 -5.96
C ARG A 55 0.46 2.24 -7.28
N ARG A 56 0.48 3.58 -7.39
CA ARG A 56 0.99 4.28 -8.58
C ARG A 56 2.51 4.10 -8.73
N GLY A 57 3.28 4.29 -7.67
CA GLY A 57 4.74 4.14 -7.69
C GLY A 57 5.17 2.72 -8.02
N GLY A 58 4.50 1.70 -7.44
CA GLY A 58 4.77 0.29 -7.74
C GLY A 58 4.49 -0.06 -9.21
N THR A 59 3.38 0.46 -9.74
CA THR A 59 3.04 0.36 -11.16
C THR A 59 4.12 0.99 -12.06
N GLN A 60 4.50 2.24 -11.77
CA GLN A 60 5.52 2.94 -12.55
C GLN A 60 6.87 2.22 -12.46
N TYR A 61 7.26 1.74 -11.28
CA TYR A 61 8.48 0.95 -11.10
C TYR A 61 8.46 -0.33 -11.93
N ARG A 62 7.40 -1.14 -11.84
CA ARG A 62 7.29 -2.37 -12.62
C ARG A 62 7.26 -2.11 -14.13
N PHE A 63 6.69 -1.00 -14.58
CA PHE A 63 6.65 -0.67 -16.00
C PHE A 63 7.98 -0.09 -16.52
N MET A 64 8.60 0.82 -15.76
CA MET A 64 9.69 1.68 -16.26
C MET A 64 11.08 1.28 -15.76
N TRP A 65 11.21 0.94 -14.47
CA TRP A 65 12.50 0.92 -13.76
C TRP A 65 12.92 -0.44 -13.21
N ALA A 66 12.03 -1.43 -13.13
CA ALA A 66 12.37 -2.76 -12.66
C ALA A 66 13.34 -3.49 -13.62
N ASN A 67 14.25 -4.29 -13.08
CA ASN A 67 15.14 -5.16 -13.88
C ASN A 67 14.34 -6.07 -14.81
N ARG A 68 13.23 -6.62 -14.30
CA ARG A 68 12.24 -7.35 -15.08
C ARG A 68 10.96 -6.53 -15.15
N LYS A 69 10.81 -5.81 -16.25
CA LYS A 69 9.66 -4.94 -16.50
C LYS A 69 8.41 -5.75 -16.81
N TRP A 70 7.27 -5.18 -16.47
CA TRP A 70 5.95 -5.71 -16.82
C TRP A 70 5.42 -4.99 -18.05
N SER A 71 4.65 -5.70 -18.87
CA SER A 71 3.89 -5.07 -19.95
C SER A 71 2.80 -4.17 -19.38
N LEU A 72 2.31 -3.23 -20.18
CA LEU A 72 1.18 -2.38 -19.80
C LEU A 72 -0.04 -3.21 -19.39
N LYS A 73 -0.30 -4.33 -20.10
CA LYS A 73 -1.38 -5.26 -19.78
C LYS A 73 -1.22 -5.89 -18.39
N ALA A 74 0.00 -6.33 -18.04
CA ALA A 74 0.27 -6.95 -16.74
C ALA A 74 0.13 -5.93 -15.60
N VAL A 75 0.60 -4.71 -15.80
CA VAL A 75 0.42 -3.60 -14.85
C VAL A 75 -1.04 -3.23 -14.67
N LYS A 76 -1.81 -3.10 -15.77
CA LYS A 76 -3.25 -2.83 -15.72
C LYS A 76 -4.01 -3.89 -14.93
N TRP A 77 -3.70 -5.17 -15.16
CA TRP A 77 -4.26 -6.28 -14.40
C TRP A 77 -3.89 -6.21 -12.92
N TRP A 78 -2.60 -6.02 -12.59
CA TRP A 78 -2.13 -5.99 -11.20
C TRP A 78 -2.72 -4.83 -10.38
N GLY A 79 -2.83 -3.64 -10.98
CA GLY A 79 -3.39 -2.49 -10.28
C GLY A 79 -4.92 -2.42 -10.30
N GLY A 80 -5.61 -3.40 -10.91
CA GLY A 80 -7.06 -3.48 -10.95
C GLY A 80 -7.72 -2.42 -11.85
N TRP A 81 -7.03 -1.99 -12.92
CA TRP A 81 -7.62 -1.07 -13.90
C TRP A 81 -8.68 -1.78 -14.74
N SER A 82 -9.81 -1.12 -14.96
CA SER A 82 -10.79 -1.63 -15.92
C SER A 82 -10.25 -1.52 -17.37
N SER A 83 -10.78 -2.35 -18.28
CA SER A 83 -10.42 -2.31 -19.70
C SER A 83 -10.73 -0.97 -20.37
N ASN A 84 -11.65 -0.20 -19.78
CA ASN A 84 -12.15 1.06 -20.33
C ASN A 84 -11.39 2.28 -19.78
N GLU A 85 -10.46 2.08 -18.85
CA GLU A 85 -9.61 3.15 -18.33
C GLU A 85 -8.44 3.42 -19.29
N ASN A 86 -8.41 4.65 -19.81
CA ASN A 86 -7.24 5.21 -20.46
C ASN A 86 -6.22 5.61 -19.38
N VAL A 87 -5.02 5.04 -19.49
CA VAL A 87 -3.88 5.24 -18.59
C VAL A 87 -2.69 5.61 -19.42
#